data_AF-A0A152A929-F1
#
_entry.id   AF-A0A152A929-F1
#
_cell.length_a   1.000
_cell.length_b   1.000
_cell.length_c   1.000
_cell.angle_alpha   90.00
_cell.angle_beta   90.00
_cell.angle_gamma   90.00
#
_symmetry.space_group_name_H-M   'P 1'
#
loop_
_entity.id
_entity.type
_entity.pdbx_description
1 polymer ?
#
loop_
_entity_poly.entity_id
_entity_poly.type
_entity_poly.pdbx_seq_one_letter_code
_entity_poly.pdbx_strand_id
1 'polypeptide(L)'
;MTIIDRKKIIVSLFIIFTLLGIASCIVIVFIDLLPSFQEGKLYQQTNCYLIKETINSTWISSTLTPSTTKCLDLNNDRVWWYDSMGEESFFKSVVYKEKDKLAGLDSSEMSDDTSSTDDQKTKCYIGIFTVEYEANRTSYIGDITGIWYNSDLFTRNYLNLYQNGTTYPCYYLKSNFTLINWFAPPTYSVQALVILILCIVYSILTASGFLYFYKKFYPNSRKNGYLPIQ
;
A
#
# COMPACT_ATOMS: atom_id res chain seq x y z
N MET A 1 45.63 -0.88 25.10
CA MET A 1 44.94 -0.51 23.85
C MET A 1 45.41 0.86 23.41
N THR A 2 46.10 0.97 22.28
CA THR A 2 46.72 2.23 21.84
C THR A 2 45.70 3.16 21.18
N ILE A 3 46.00 4.46 21.10
CA ILE A 3 45.16 5.44 20.38
C ILE A 3 44.98 5.05 18.90
N ILE A 4 45.97 4.40 18.31
CA ILE A 4 45.94 3.90 16.93
C ILE A 4 44.90 2.78 16.79
N ASP A 5 44.79 1.88 17.77
CA ASP A 5 43.81 0.79 17.74
C ASP A 5 42.38 1.31 17.81
N ARG A 6 42.13 2.35 18.62
CA ARG A 6 40.80 2.98 18.73
C ARG A 6 40.32 3.58 17.41
N LYS A 7 41.21 4.24 16.66
CA LYS A 7 40.87 4.84 15.35
C LYS A 7 40.51 3.78 14.32
N LYS A 8 41.28 2.68 14.25
CA LYS A 8 41.01 1.56 13.35
C LYS A 8 39.65 0.92 13.62
N ILE A 9 39.30 0.76 14.91
CA ILE A 9 38.01 0.19 15.32
C ILE A 9 36.85 1.10 14.89
N ILE A 10 36.95 2.41 15.13
CA ILE A 10 35.89 3.36 14.72
C ILE A 10 35.66 3.28 13.19
N VAL A 11 36.73 3.33 12.40
CA VAL A 11 36.62 3.25 10.93
C VAL A 11 36.03 1.91 10.48
N SER A 12 36.44 0.79 11.09
CA SER A 12 35.88 -0.53 10.82
C SER A 12 34.38 -0.61 11.14
N LEU A 13 33.94 0.00 12.25
CA LEU A 13 32.53 0.03 12.63
C LEU A 13 31.68 0.79 11.60
N PHE A 14 32.15 1.93 11.11
CA PHE A 14 31.44 2.67 10.05
C PHE A 14 31.33 1.87 8.75
N ILE A 15 32.38 1.13 8.36
CA ILE A 15 32.33 0.24 7.19
C ILE A 15 31.26 -0.82 7.39
N ILE A 16 31.25 -1.51 8.54
CA ILE A 16 30.26 -2.56 8.85
C ILE A 16 28.84 -1.98 8.82
N PHE A 17 28.60 -0.83 9.45
CA PHE A 17 27.28 -0.19 9.43
C PHE A 17 26.82 0.23 8.04
N THR A 18 27.75 0.72 7.21
CA THR A 18 27.45 1.07 5.82
C THR A 18 27.07 -0.19 5.01
N LEU A 19 27.82 -1.28 5.17
CA LEU A 19 27.53 -2.56 4.51
C LEU A 19 26.19 -3.15 4.97
N LEU A 20 25.88 -3.09 6.26
CA LEU A 20 24.59 -3.53 6.79
C LEU A 20 23.43 -2.68 6.27
N GLY A 21 23.62 -1.36 6.15
CA GLY A 21 22.63 -0.46 5.55
C GLY A 21 22.35 -0.82 4.09
N ILE A 22 23.40 -0.97 3.28
CA ILE A 22 23.26 -1.37 1.87
C ILE A 22 22.58 -2.74 1.75
N ALA A 23 22.99 -3.72 2.56
CA ALA A 23 22.38 -5.06 2.55
C ALA A 23 20.89 -5.01 2.91
N SER A 24 20.50 -4.22 3.92
CA SER A 24 19.09 -4.02 4.27
C SER A 24 18.29 -3.40 3.12
N CYS A 25 18.84 -2.40 2.43
CA CYS A 25 18.17 -1.78 1.29
C CYS A 25 17.98 -2.79 0.15
N ILE A 26 18.98 -3.64 -0.13
CA ILE A 26 18.87 -4.73 -1.11
C ILE A 26 17.73 -5.68 -0.71
N VAL A 27 17.68 -6.11 0.55
CA VAL A 27 16.62 -7.01 1.04
C VAL A 27 15.23 -6.41 0.81
N ILE A 28 15.01 -5.14 1.18
CA ILE A 28 13.72 -4.45 0.97
C ILE A 28 13.36 -4.41 -0.52
N VAL A 29 14.33 -4.09 -1.39
CA VAL A 29 14.08 -4.04 -2.83
C VAL A 29 13.69 -5.40 -3.38
N PHE A 30 14.40 -6.47 -3.02
CA PHE A 30 14.17 -7.80 -3.60
C PHE A 30 13.01 -8.57 -2.98
N ILE A 31 12.73 -8.38 -1.69
CA ILE A 31 11.66 -9.10 -0.99
C ILE A 31 10.34 -8.35 -1.09
N ASP A 32 10.34 -7.02 -0.95
CA ASP A 32 9.07 -6.27 -0.87
C ASP A 32 8.73 -5.60 -2.22
N LEU A 33 9.65 -4.80 -2.76
CA LEU A 33 9.34 -3.95 -3.91
C LEU A 33 9.30 -4.74 -5.22
N LEU A 34 10.25 -5.64 -5.45
CA LEU A 34 10.36 -6.36 -6.72
C LEU A 34 9.16 -7.27 -7.00
N PRO A 35 8.68 -8.10 -6.05
CA PRO A 35 7.46 -8.88 -6.26
C PRO A 35 6.25 -7.99 -6.50
N SER A 36 6.10 -6.90 -5.75
CA SER A 36 5.00 -5.93 -5.94
C SER A 36 5.01 -5.31 -7.36
N PHE A 37 6.19 -4.97 -7.89
CA PHE A 37 6.32 -4.49 -9.27
C PHE A 37 5.98 -5.58 -10.31
N GLN A 38 6.33 -6.84 -10.04
CA GLN A 38 6.03 -7.95 -10.94
C GLN A 38 4.52 -8.20 -10.99
N GLU A 39 3.86 -8.26 -9.83
CA GLU A 39 2.41 -8.39 -9.72
C GLU A 39 1.68 -7.23 -10.40
N GLY A 40 2.13 -5.98 -10.18
CA GLY A 40 1.54 -4.81 -10.84
C GLY A 40 1.59 -4.86 -12.37
N LYS A 41 2.62 -5.48 -12.97
CA LYS A 41 2.75 -5.64 -14.43
C LYS A 41 1.81 -6.71 -15.03
N LEU A 42 1.26 -7.58 -14.19
CA LEU A 42 0.28 -8.58 -14.62
C LEU A 42 -1.08 -7.95 -14.89
N TYR A 43 -1.35 -6.76 -14.35
CA TYR A 43 -2.58 -6.03 -14.60
C TYR A 43 -2.48 -5.22 -15.89
N GLN A 44 -3.55 -5.25 -16.68
CA GLN A 44 -3.67 -4.49 -17.91
C GLN A 44 -4.86 -3.55 -17.82
N GLN A 45 -4.63 -2.31 -18.19
CA GLN A 45 -5.71 -1.33 -18.29
C GLN A 45 -6.57 -1.62 -19.52
N THR A 46 -7.89 -1.54 -19.35
CA THR A 46 -8.89 -1.60 -20.42
C THR A 46 -10.05 -0.67 -20.09
N ASN A 47 -11.06 -0.66 -20.96
CA ASN A 47 -12.30 0.07 -20.79
C ASN A 47 -13.41 -0.90 -20.36
N CYS A 48 -13.98 -0.67 -19.17
CA CYS A 48 -15.10 -1.44 -18.65
C CYS A 48 -16.40 -0.66 -18.84
N TYR A 49 -17.34 -1.23 -19.59
CA TYR A 49 -18.71 -0.76 -19.73
C TYR A 49 -19.54 -1.28 -18.55
N LEU A 50 -20.09 -0.38 -17.74
CA LEU A 50 -20.90 -0.73 -16.58
C LEU A 50 -22.30 -1.16 -17.00
N ILE A 51 -22.61 -2.45 -16.83
CA ILE A 51 -23.94 -3.01 -17.14
C ILE A 51 -24.91 -2.69 -16.02
N LYS A 52 -24.55 -3.07 -14.79
CA LYS A 52 -25.39 -2.91 -13.61
C LYS A 52 -24.57 -2.92 -12.33
N GLU A 53 -25.14 -2.35 -11.30
CA GLU A 53 -24.66 -2.43 -9.93
C GLU A 53 -25.63 -3.23 -9.07
N THR A 54 -25.11 -3.95 -8.08
CA THR A 54 -25.91 -4.66 -7.08
C THR A 54 -25.30 -4.48 -5.69
N ILE A 55 -26.15 -4.50 -4.66
CA ILE A 55 -25.72 -4.50 -3.26
C ILE A 55 -26.03 -5.88 -2.69
N ASN A 56 -25.00 -6.55 -2.19
CA ASN A 56 -25.16 -7.74 -1.38
C ASN A 56 -24.95 -7.39 0.09
N SER A 57 -25.58 -8.15 0.98
CA SER A 57 -25.39 -7.99 2.42
C SER A 57 -25.28 -9.32 3.13
N THR A 58 -24.50 -9.38 4.20
CA THR A 58 -24.35 -10.54 5.06
C THR A 58 -24.34 -10.11 6.52
N TRP A 59 -24.61 -11.04 7.44
CA TRP A 59 -24.56 -10.80 8.88
C TRP A 59 -23.37 -11.53 9.49
N ILE A 60 -22.61 -10.83 10.33
CA ILE A 60 -21.47 -11.38 11.08
C ILE A 60 -21.82 -11.39 12.57
N SER A 61 -21.53 -12.50 13.25
CA SER A 61 -21.75 -12.63 14.70
C SER A 61 -20.74 -11.78 15.47
N SER A 62 -21.19 -10.91 16.37
CA SER A 62 -20.34 -9.94 17.06
C SER A 62 -19.92 -10.42 18.45
N THR A 63 -19.35 -11.61 18.59
CA THR A 63 -19.16 -12.18 19.93
C THR A 63 -18.08 -11.55 20.79
N LEU A 64 -17.12 -10.75 20.29
CA LEU A 64 -16.01 -10.27 21.16
C LEU A 64 -15.44 -8.85 20.98
N THR A 65 -15.89 -8.03 20.02
CA THR A 65 -15.34 -6.67 19.84
C THR A 65 -16.32 -5.72 19.14
N PRO A 66 -16.60 -4.52 19.67
CA PRO A 66 -17.32 -3.49 18.95
C PRO A 66 -16.33 -2.72 18.08
N SER A 67 -16.46 -2.80 16.75
CA SER A 67 -16.00 -1.77 15.81
C SER A 67 -16.13 -2.27 14.38
N THR A 68 -16.25 -1.31 13.46
CA THR A 68 -16.23 -1.37 12.00
C THR A 68 -15.28 -2.38 11.35
N THR A 69 -14.26 -2.86 12.06
CA THR A 69 -13.22 -3.78 11.58
C THR A 69 -13.75 -5.16 11.16
N LYS A 70 -14.89 -5.62 11.69
CA LYS A 70 -15.41 -6.97 11.38
C LYS A 70 -15.86 -7.15 9.93
N CYS A 71 -16.42 -6.12 9.31
CA CYS A 71 -16.75 -6.22 7.89
C CYS A 71 -15.48 -6.30 7.05
N LEU A 72 -14.37 -5.72 7.53
CA LEU A 72 -13.10 -5.71 6.84
C LEU A 72 -12.47 -7.11 6.78
N ASP A 73 -12.71 -7.96 7.78
CA ASP A 73 -12.26 -9.36 7.77
C ASP A 73 -12.81 -10.15 6.58
N LEU A 74 -13.99 -9.76 6.04
CA LEU A 74 -14.56 -10.38 4.84
C LEU A 74 -13.82 -9.99 3.55
N ASN A 75 -12.98 -8.95 3.57
CA ASN A 75 -12.21 -8.52 2.41
C ASN A 75 -10.94 -9.35 2.22
N ASN A 76 -10.33 -9.85 3.29
CA ASN A 76 -9.04 -10.57 3.21
C ASN A 76 -9.14 -11.80 2.27
N ASP A 77 -10.29 -12.46 2.23
CA ASP A 77 -10.49 -13.67 1.40
C ASP A 77 -10.91 -13.38 -0.05
N ARG A 78 -11.38 -12.16 -0.36
CA ARG A 78 -12.04 -11.86 -1.65
C ARG A 78 -11.41 -10.72 -2.42
N VAL A 79 -10.87 -9.75 -1.70
CA VAL A 79 -10.25 -8.56 -2.26
C VAL A 79 -8.75 -8.74 -2.09
N TRP A 80 -8.14 -9.43 -3.05
CA TRP A 80 -6.72 -9.82 -3.01
C TRP A 80 -5.76 -8.64 -2.78
N TRP A 81 -6.18 -7.42 -3.11
CA TRP A 81 -5.38 -6.22 -2.91
C TRP A 81 -5.56 -5.59 -1.53
N TYR A 82 -6.61 -5.95 -0.80
CA TYR A 82 -6.97 -5.34 0.48
C TYR A 82 -5.88 -5.58 1.54
N ASP A 83 -5.40 -6.82 1.67
CA ASP A 83 -4.32 -7.20 2.59
C ASP A 83 -3.02 -6.43 2.32
N SER A 84 -2.74 -6.14 1.05
CA SER A 84 -1.50 -5.48 0.64
C SER A 84 -1.55 -3.95 0.80
N MET A 85 -2.75 -3.36 0.68
CA MET A 85 -2.89 -1.91 0.51
C MET A 85 -3.60 -1.22 1.67
N GLY A 86 -4.31 -1.99 2.51
CA GLY A 86 -5.08 -1.49 3.64
C GLY A 86 -6.25 -0.60 3.24
N GLU A 87 -7.07 -0.26 4.23
CA GLU A 87 -8.29 0.55 4.10
C GLU A 87 -8.01 1.92 3.43
N GLU A 88 -6.92 2.59 3.85
CA GLU A 88 -6.50 3.91 3.38
C GLU A 88 -6.41 4.04 1.83
N SER A 89 -6.01 2.96 1.15
CA SER A 89 -5.82 2.97 -0.31
C SER A 89 -7.14 3.09 -1.09
N PHE A 90 -8.22 2.52 -0.56
CA PHE A 90 -9.56 2.61 -1.14
C PHE A 90 -10.27 3.90 -0.75
N PHE A 91 -10.19 4.28 0.53
CA PHE A 91 -10.88 5.48 1.00
C PHE A 91 -10.27 6.77 0.43
N LYS A 92 -8.96 6.80 0.15
CA LYS A 92 -8.32 7.99 -0.43
C LYS A 92 -8.78 8.28 -1.86
N SER A 93 -9.16 7.26 -2.65
CA SER A 93 -9.66 7.45 -4.01
C SER A 93 -11.16 7.79 -4.06
N VAL A 94 -11.93 7.31 -3.09
CA VAL A 94 -13.40 7.48 -3.02
C VAL A 94 -13.78 8.76 -2.25
N VAL A 95 -13.23 8.97 -1.04
CA VAL A 95 -13.65 10.03 -0.12
C VAL A 95 -13.17 11.41 -0.56
N TYR A 96 -12.02 11.53 -1.25
CA TYR A 96 -11.53 12.84 -1.70
C TYR A 96 -12.41 13.48 -2.78
N LYS A 97 -13.28 12.73 -3.47
CA LYS A 97 -14.29 13.31 -4.37
C LYS A 97 -15.53 13.81 -3.63
N GLU A 98 -15.74 13.38 -2.39
CA GLU A 98 -16.98 13.61 -1.64
C GLU A 98 -16.81 14.60 -0.47
N LYS A 99 -15.58 14.94 -0.05
CA LYS A 99 -15.33 15.94 1.00
C LYS A 99 -15.99 17.31 0.73
N ASP A 100 -16.19 17.66 -0.54
CA ASP A 100 -16.88 18.91 -0.92
C ASP A 100 -18.42 18.80 -0.85
N LYS A 101 -18.97 17.59 -0.75
CA LYS A 101 -20.43 17.33 -0.62
C LYS A 101 -20.85 16.83 0.76
N LEU A 102 -19.96 16.15 1.50
CA LEU A 102 -20.27 15.53 2.79
C LEU A 102 -20.04 16.46 3.99
N ALA A 103 -19.42 17.63 3.79
CA ALA A 103 -19.23 18.63 4.84
C ALA A 103 -20.55 19.24 5.39
N GLY A 104 -21.71 18.86 4.83
CA GLY A 104 -23.04 19.26 5.31
C GLY A 104 -23.87 18.14 5.97
N LEU A 105 -23.35 16.90 6.07
CA LEU A 105 -24.02 15.82 6.79
C LEU A 105 -23.50 15.82 8.22
N ASP A 106 -24.12 16.70 9.01
CA ASP A 106 -23.93 16.85 10.44
C ASP A 106 -24.08 15.48 11.12
N SER A 107 -23.04 15.10 11.87
CA SER A 107 -22.98 13.87 12.65
C SER A 107 -23.92 13.99 13.85
N SER A 108 -25.22 13.86 13.61
CA SER A 108 -26.17 13.68 14.71
C SER A 108 -25.95 12.28 15.28
N GLU A 109 -25.18 12.24 16.37
CA GLU A 109 -24.94 11.10 17.24
C GLU A 109 -26.28 10.42 17.58
N MET A 110 -26.49 9.22 17.04
CA MET A 110 -27.61 8.38 17.43
C MET A 110 -27.17 7.56 18.65
N SER A 111 -27.26 8.20 19.82
CA SER A 111 -27.12 7.55 21.12
C SER A 111 -28.38 6.76 21.44
N ASP A 112 -28.50 5.53 20.94
CA ASP A 112 -29.51 4.59 21.42
C ASP A 112 -28.90 3.62 22.44
N ASP A 113 -29.02 4.02 23.70
CA ASP A 113 -28.88 3.17 24.88
C ASP A 113 -30.08 2.21 24.93
N THR A 114 -29.91 0.98 24.45
CA THR A 114 -30.83 -0.10 24.84
C THR A 114 -30.06 -1.39 25.03
N SER A 115 -29.75 -1.68 26.29
CA SER A 115 -29.07 -2.87 26.75
C SER A 115 -30.01 -4.09 26.67
N SER A 116 -30.08 -4.72 25.50
CA SER A 116 -30.51 -6.12 25.41
C SER A 116 -29.31 -6.98 25.04
N THR A 117 -29.06 -8.02 25.83
CA THR A 117 -28.09 -9.11 25.59
C THR A 117 -28.52 -10.01 24.43
N ASP A 118 -29.03 -9.43 23.35
CA ASP A 118 -29.29 -10.13 22.11
C ASP A 118 -27.97 -10.24 21.34
N ASP A 119 -27.71 -11.42 20.77
CA ASP A 119 -26.55 -11.70 19.94
C ASP A 119 -26.35 -10.57 18.91
N GLN A 120 -25.43 -9.64 19.20
CA GLN A 120 -25.20 -8.49 18.34
C GLN A 120 -24.71 -9.01 16.99
N LYS A 121 -25.55 -8.99 15.96
CA LYS A 121 -25.13 -9.30 14.60
C LYS A 121 -24.84 -7.98 13.90
N THR A 122 -23.64 -7.85 13.35
CA THR A 122 -23.29 -6.69 12.52
C THR A 122 -23.65 -7.02 11.08
N LYS A 123 -24.44 -6.17 10.42
CA LYS A 123 -24.74 -6.31 9.00
C LYS A 123 -23.64 -5.63 8.17
N CYS A 124 -23.08 -6.36 7.23
CA CYS A 124 -22.08 -5.86 6.29
C CYS A 124 -22.67 -5.83 4.88
N TYR A 125 -22.27 -4.83 4.12
CA TYR A 125 -22.75 -4.54 2.78
C TYR A 125 -21.56 -4.47 1.82
N ILE A 126 -21.74 -4.95 0.59
CA ILE A 126 -20.76 -4.86 -0.49
C ILE A 126 -21.44 -4.42 -1.78
N GLY A 127 -20.84 -3.45 -2.45
CA GLY A 127 -21.24 -3.03 -3.79
C GLY A 127 -20.55 -3.91 -4.83
N ILE A 128 -21.28 -4.36 -5.84
CA ILE A 128 -20.78 -5.18 -6.93
C ILE A 128 -21.16 -4.52 -8.24
N PHE A 129 -20.18 -4.29 -9.10
CA PHE A 129 -20.38 -3.76 -10.44
C PHE A 129 -20.19 -4.87 -11.46
N THR A 130 -21.25 -5.23 -12.18
CA THR A 130 -21.14 -6.13 -13.33
C THR A 130 -20.76 -5.30 -14.54
N VAL A 131 -19.60 -5.60 -15.12
CA VAL A 131 -19.03 -4.85 -16.24
C VAL A 131 -18.76 -5.76 -17.43
N GLU A 132 -18.87 -5.20 -18.63
CA GLU A 132 -18.38 -5.79 -19.86
C GLU A 132 -17.07 -5.11 -20.27
N TYR A 133 -16.08 -5.89 -20.70
CA TYR A 133 -14.80 -5.33 -21.13
C TYR A 133 -14.13 -6.21 -22.18
N GLU A 134 -13.23 -5.61 -22.97
CA GLU A 134 -12.48 -6.34 -23.99
C GLU A 134 -11.08 -6.71 -23.46
N ALA A 135 -10.72 -7.99 -23.60
CA ALA A 135 -9.36 -8.48 -23.41
C ALA A 135 -9.00 -9.42 -24.57
N ASN A 136 -7.80 -9.30 -25.13
CA ASN A 136 -7.35 -10.16 -26.25
C ASN A 136 -8.38 -10.28 -27.41
N ARG A 137 -9.05 -9.17 -27.76
CA ARG A 137 -10.09 -9.11 -28.82
C ARG A 137 -11.35 -9.93 -28.54
N THR A 138 -11.57 -10.34 -27.30
CA THR A 138 -12.75 -11.08 -26.85
C THR A 138 -13.45 -10.26 -25.78
N SER A 139 -14.79 -10.19 -25.85
CA SER A 139 -15.59 -9.54 -24.80
C SER A 139 -15.78 -10.49 -23.63
N TYR A 140 -15.59 -9.97 -22.42
CA TYR A 140 -15.77 -10.67 -21.16
C TYR A 140 -16.76 -9.90 -20.29
N ILE A 141 -17.54 -10.65 -19.51
CA ILE A 141 -18.39 -10.09 -18.45
C ILE A 141 -17.80 -10.56 -17.12
N GLY A 142 -17.57 -9.61 -16.22
CA GLY A 142 -17.05 -9.91 -14.89
C GLY A 142 -17.62 -8.96 -13.84
N ASP A 143 -17.36 -9.27 -12.58
CA ASP A 143 -17.81 -8.46 -11.45
C ASP A 143 -16.61 -7.77 -10.79
N ILE A 144 -16.68 -6.44 -10.67
CA ILE A 144 -15.79 -5.64 -9.82
C ILE A 144 -16.45 -5.53 -8.45
N THR A 145 -15.85 -6.14 -7.45
CA THR A 145 -16.33 -6.10 -6.07
C THR A 145 -15.72 -4.92 -5.30
N GLY A 146 -16.55 -4.17 -4.58
CA GLY A 146 -16.11 -3.16 -3.61
C GLY A 146 -15.61 -3.76 -2.30
N ILE A 147 -15.45 -2.91 -1.29
CA ILE A 147 -15.09 -3.29 0.07
C ILE A 147 -16.36 -3.57 0.88
N TRP A 148 -16.32 -4.62 1.72
CA TRP A 148 -17.33 -4.87 2.74
C TRP A 148 -17.32 -3.77 3.81
N TYR A 149 -18.46 -3.13 4.02
CA TYR A 149 -18.61 -2.04 4.98
C TYR A 149 -19.89 -2.19 5.81
N ASN A 150 -19.93 -1.62 7.01
CA ASN A 150 -21.09 -1.75 7.92
C ASN A 150 -22.19 -0.70 7.68
N SER A 151 -22.09 0.11 6.63
CA SER A 151 -23.07 1.16 6.30
C SER A 151 -23.60 0.98 4.87
N ASP A 152 -24.91 0.70 4.76
CA ASP A 152 -25.63 0.63 3.47
C ASP A 152 -25.55 1.96 2.71
N LEU A 153 -25.63 3.09 3.44
CA LEU A 153 -25.56 4.43 2.85
C LEU A 153 -24.20 4.67 2.19
N PHE A 154 -23.11 4.30 2.86
CA PHE A 154 -21.77 4.39 2.29
C PHE A 154 -21.65 3.53 1.02
N THR A 155 -22.13 2.28 1.07
CA THR A 155 -22.09 1.39 -0.09
C THR A 155 -22.90 1.94 -1.26
N ARG A 156 -24.10 2.51 -1.02
CA ARG A 156 -24.91 3.17 -2.05
C ARG A 156 -24.22 4.39 -2.64
N ASN A 157 -23.63 5.25 -1.80
CA ASN A 157 -22.90 6.42 -2.27
C ASN A 157 -21.71 6.02 -3.15
N TYR A 158 -20.97 4.97 -2.76
CA TYR A 158 -19.88 4.42 -3.56
C TYR A 158 -20.34 3.90 -4.92
N LEU A 159 -21.46 3.15 -4.95
CA LEU A 159 -22.06 2.66 -6.20
C LEU A 159 -22.47 3.81 -7.13
N ASN A 160 -23.15 4.83 -6.57
CA ASN A 160 -23.60 6.02 -7.30
C ASN A 160 -22.47 6.87 -7.93
N LEU A 161 -21.20 6.61 -7.61
CA LEU A 161 -20.06 7.25 -8.30
C LEU A 161 -19.92 6.80 -9.75
N TYR A 162 -20.46 5.64 -10.10
CA TYR A 162 -20.41 5.07 -11.44
C TYR A 162 -21.83 4.97 -12.02
N GLN A 163 -22.04 5.49 -13.22
CA GLN A 163 -23.36 5.51 -13.85
C GLN A 163 -23.53 4.28 -14.74
N ASN A 164 -24.64 3.56 -14.56
CA ASN A 164 -24.99 2.45 -15.44
C ASN A 164 -25.05 2.91 -16.92
N GLY A 165 -24.50 2.10 -17.82
CA GLY A 165 -24.42 2.41 -19.24
C GLY A 165 -23.26 3.33 -19.63
N THR A 166 -22.30 3.56 -18.74
CA THR A 166 -21.09 4.36 -19.04
C THR A 166 -19.82 3.51 -18.95
N THR A 167 -18.78 3.96 -19.64
CA THR A 167 -17.49 3.26 -19.72
C THR A 167 -16.46 3.96 -18.86
N TYR A 168 -15.73 3.19 -18.06
CA TYR A 168 -14.66 3.67 -17.19
C TYR A 168 -13.37 2.88 -17.39
N PRO A 169 -12.19 3.49 -17.15
CA PRO A 169 -10.95 2.75 -17.12
C PRO A 169 -10.98 1.75 -15.96
N CYS A 170 -10.56 0.52 -16.23
CA CYS A 170 -10.46 -0.56 -15.25
C CYS A 170 -9.22 -1.41 -15.55
N TYR A 171 -8.89 -2.31 -14.63
CA TYR A 171 -7.69 -3.13 -14.70
C TYR A 171 -8.07 -4.60 -14.50
N TYR A 172 -7.64 -5.46 -15.42
CA TYR A 172 -7.84 -6.91 -15.32
C TYR A 172 -6.50 -7.64 -15.21
N LEU A 173 -6.49 -8.79 -14.54
CA LEU A 173 -5.32 -9.65 -14.44
C LEU A 173 -5.15 -10.49 -15.71
N LYS A 174 -3.99 -10.40 -16.38
CA LYS A 174 -3.73 -11.13 -17.65
C LYS A 174 -3.84 -12.65 -17.54
N SER A 175 -3.54 -13.23 -16.38
CA SER A 175 -3.64 -14.67 -16.12
C SER A 175 -5.05 -15.12 -15.71
N ASN A 176 -5.91 -14.19 -15.28
CA ASN A 176 -7.28 -14.50 -14.87
C ASN A 176 -8.24 -13.33 -15.16
N PHE A 177 -9.01 -13.46 -16.24
CA PHE A 177 -10.01 -12.48 -16.67
C PHE A 177 -11.21 -12.35 -15.72
N THR A 178 -11.33 -13.18 -14.67
CA THR A 178 -12.38 -12.93 -13.66
C THR A 178 -11.97 -11.87 -12.64
N LEU A 179 -10.67 -11.56 -12.53
CA LEU A 179 -10.13 -10.60 -11.57
C LEU A 179 -10.01 -9.23 -12.22
N ILE A 180 -10.99 -8.37 -11.91
CA ILE A 180 -11.11 -7.02 -12.43
C ILE A 180 -11.30 -6.00 -11.31
N ASN A 181 -10.69 -4.83 -11.45
CA ASN A 181 -10.74 -3.75 -10.47
C ASN A 181 -10.87 -2.38 -11.15
N TRP A 182 -11.50 -1.43 -10.47
CA TRP A 182 -11.52 -0.02 -10.92
C TRP A 182 -10.16 0.65 -10.84
N PHE A 183 -9.37 0.26 -9.85
CA PHE A 183 -8.08 0.89 -9.57
C PHE A 183 -6.94 -0.03 -9.97
N ALA A 184 -5.86 0.57 -10.48
CA ALA A 184 -4.61 -0.15 -10.65
C ALA A 184 -4.13 -0.57 -9.27
N PRO A 185 -3.61 -1.80 -9.11
CA PRO A 185 -2.90 -2.12 -7.89
C PRO A 185 -1.67 -1.22 -7.75
N PRO A 186 -1.43 -0.55 -6.60
CA PRO A 186 -0.17 0.05 -6.28
C PRO A 186 0.96 -0.93 -6.56
N THR A 187 1.91 -0.42 -7.32
CA THR A 187 3.13 -1.12 -7.71
C THR A 187 4.11 -1.30 -6.55
N TYR A 188 3.85 -0.67 -5.40
CA TYR A 188 4.67 -0.76 -4.20
C TYR A 188 3.84 -0.39 -2.96
N SER A 189 4.18 -1.00 -1.83
CA SER A 189 3.70 -0.53 -0.52
C SER A 189 4.33 0.82 -0.19
N VAL A 190 3.51 1.81 0.18
CA VAL A 190 4.00 3.13 0.63
C VAL A 190 4.94 2.98 1.83
N GLN A 191 4.66 2.02 2.72
CA GLN A 191 5.53 1.74 3.87
C GLN A 191 6.90 1.23 3.43
N ALA A 192 6.95 0.27 2.49
CA ALA A 192 8.20 -0.23 1.94
C ALA A 192 9.03 0.89 1.27
N LEU A 193 8.37 1.81 0.56
CA LEU A 193 9.03 2.98 -0.02
C LEU A 193 9.62 3.90 1.06
N VAL A 194 8.87 4.20 2.13
CA VAL A 194 9.35 5.03 3.24
C VAL A 194 10.54 4.38 3.94
N ILE A 195 10.47 3.08 4.22
CA ILE A 195 11.57 2.33 4.84
C ILE A 195 12.80 2.32 3.91
N LEU A 196 12.61 2.14 2.60
CA LEU A 196 13.71 2.22 1.63
C LEU A 196 14.38 3.61 1.65
N ILE A 197 13.61 4.70 1.67
CA ILE A 197 14.15 6.07 1.75
C ILE A 197 14.97 6.24 3.03
N LEU A 198 14.45 5.81 4.18
CA LEU A 198 15.17 5.88 5.45
C LEU A 198 16.47 5.05 5.42
N CYS A 199 16.44 3.87 4.79
CA CYS A 199 17.60 3.00 4.60
C CYS A 199 18.68 3.66 3.73
N ILE A 200 18.28 4.33 2.65
CA ILE A 200 19.19 5.08 1.77
C ILE A 200 19.82 6.25 2.53
N VAL A 201 19.02 7.04 3.25
CA VAL A 201 19.51 8.17 4.05
C VAL A 201 20.50 7.70 5.12
N TYR A 202 20.18 6.61 5.83
CA TYR A 202 21.08 6.00 6.81
C TYR A 202 22.41 5.55 6.18
N SER A 203 22.35 4.93 5.00
CA SER A 203 23.54 4.49 4.25
C SER A 203 24.40 5.68 3.80
N ILE A 204 23.79 6.79 3.37
CA ILE A 204 24.51 8.01 3.01
C ILE A 204 25.18 8.65 4.23
N LEU A 205 24.48 8.73 5.36
CA LEU A 205 25.03 9.31 6.60
C LEU A 205 26.21 8.49 7.13
N THR A 206 26.10 7.16 7.14
CA THR A 206 27.17 6.25 7.58
C THR A 206 28.38 6.30 6.63
N ALA A 207 28.16 6.32 5.32
CA ALA A 207 29.22 6.48 4.32
C ALA A 207 29.90 7.86 4.42
N SER A 208 29.13 8.93 4.63
CA SER A 208 29.68 10.28 4.82
C SER A 208 30.51 10.37 6.11
N GLY A 209 30.03 9.77 7.19
CA GLY A 209 30.77 9.61 8.44
C GLY A 209 32.08 8.85 8.24
N PHE A 210 32.03 7.72 7.52
CA PHE A 210 33.22 6.95 7.13
C PHE A 210 34.24 7.83 6.39
N LEU A 211 33.83 8.52 5.33
CA LEU A 211 34.72 9.38 4.53
C LEU A 211 35.33 10.50 5.37
N TYR A 212 34.53 11.13 6.22
CA TYR A 212 34.99 12.18 7.13
C TYR A 212 36.06 11.66 8.11
N PHE A 213 35.79 10.55 8.81
CA PHE A 213 36.74 9.98 9.76
C PHE A 213 37.98 9.40 9.07
N TYR A 214 37.81 8.78 7.91
CA TYR A 214 38.92 8.27 7.10
C TYR A 214 39.88 9.40 6.71
N LYS A 215 39.36 10.49 6.13
CA LYS A 215 40.17 11.66 5.75
C LYS A 215 40.85 12.31 6.96
N LYS A 216 40.17 12.36 8.12
CA LYS A 216 40.70 12.95 9.34
C LYS A 216 41.81 12.11 9.98
N PHE A 217 41.70 10.79 9.98
CA PHE A 217 42.67 9.91 10.65
C PHE A 217 43.80 9.43 9.74
N TYR A 218 43.59 9.43 8.44
CA TYR A 218 44.58 9.08 7.42
C TYR A 218 44.82 10.28 6.50
N PRO A 219 45.33 11.42 7.02
CA PRO A 219 45.72 12.53 6.17
C PRO A 219 46.75 12.01 5.18
N ASN A 220 46.50 12.26 3.89
CA ASN A 220 47.28 11.75 2.77
C ASN A 220 48.78 12.04 3.00
N SER A 221 49.58 11.05 3.42
CA SER A 221 51.03 11.20 3.73
C SER A 221 51.90 11.53 2.50
N ARG A 222 51.30 11.94 1.38
CA ARG A 222 51.95 12.22 0.10
C ARG A 222 52.78 13.51 0.04
N LYS A 223 53.13 14.16 1.15
CA LYS A 223 53.83 15.46 1.08
C LYS A 223 55.35 15.47 1.23
N ASN A 224 56.04 14.38 1.56
CA ASN A 224 57.50 14.44 1.77
C ASN A 224 58.31 13.48 0.88
N GLY A 225 57.98 13.39 -0.40
CA GLY A 225 58.84 12.82 -1.43
C GLY A 225 59.44 13.93 -2.30
N TYR A 226 60.26 14.83 -1.72
CA TYR A 226 61.17 15.62 -2.54
C TYR A 226 62.18 14.65 -3.15
N LEU A 227 62.02 14.33 -4.44
CA LEU A 227 63.09 13.75 -5.24
C LEU A 227 64.25 14.77 -5.23
N PRO A 228 65.45 14.42 -4.74
CA PRO A 228 66.60 15.27 -4.92
C PRO A 228 66.85 15.39 -6.43
N ILE A 229 66.84 16.62 -6.94
CA ILE A 229 67.31 16.93 -8.29
C ILE A 229 68.83 16.74 -8.24
N GLN A 230 69.34 15.73 -8.94
CA GLN A 230 70.76 15.57 -9.27
C GLN A 230 71.04 16.19 -10.63
#